data_AF-A0A956U136-F1
#
_entry.id   AF-A0A956U136-F1
#
_cell.length_a   1.000
_cell.length_b   1.000
_cell.length_c   1.000
_cell.angle_alpha   90.00
_cell.angle_beta   90.00
_cell.angle_gamma   90.00
#
_symmetry.space_group_name_H-M   'P 1'
#
loop_
_entity.id
_entity.type
_entity.pdbx_description
1 polymer ?
#
loop_
_entity_poly.entity_id
_entity_poly.type
_entity_poly.pdbx_seq_one_letter_code
_entity_poly.pdbx_strand_id
1 'polypeptide(L)'
;MLLFSNQKRHLGYCKPRKRIISLSLAFLSTNSYRVMKDTLLHEIAHAIHYMETGKTNHDNGWRDVARRVGCRPERCAPVDGLTMPRGKYIGLCPACNKTIYFYRKVKRSYSCSECT
;
A
#
# COMPACT_ATOMS: atom_id res chain seq x y z
N MET A 1 7.92 12.07 11.80
CA MET A 1 7.04 11.34 12.73
C MET A 1 6.53 10.08 12.03
N LEU A 2 6.70 8.93 12.67
CA LEU A 2 6.12 7.66 12.23
C LEU A 2 4.73 7.50 12.86
N LEU A 3 3.73 7.19 12.05
CA LEU A 3 2.35 7.01 12.48
C LEU A 3 1.80 5.65 12.04
N PHE A 4 0.83 5.14 12.80
CA PHE A 4 0.10 3.95 12.45
C PHE A 4 -1.35 4.30 12.07
N SER A 5 -1.80 3.83 10.91
CA SER A 5 -3.15 4.08 10.39
C SER A 5 -3.92 2.78 10.20
N ASN A 6 -5.24 2.84 10.07
CA ASN A 6 -6.07 1.65 9.81
C ASN A 6 -6.45 1.51 8.31
N GLN A 7 -5.55 1.94 7.42
CA GLN A 7 -5.82 1.97 5.97
C GLN A 7 -5.78 0.57 5.36
N LYS A 8 -6.73 0.24 4.50
CA LYS A 8 -6.86 -1.12 3.92
C LYS A 8 -6.61 -1.17 2.41
N ARG A 9 -6.10 -0.07 1.85
CA ARG A 9 -5.88 0.08 0.40
C ARG A 9 -4.41 0.26 0.01
N HIS A 10 -3.54 0.56 0.96
CA HIS A 10 -2.10 0.72 0.77
C HIS A 10 -1.38 0.32 2.05
N LEU A 11 -0.15 -0.19 1.89
CA LEU A 11 0.70 -0.71 2.96
C LEU A 11 1.26 0.41 3.86
N GLY A 12 1.66 1.51 3.23
CA GLY A 12 2.19 2.71 3.86
C GLY A 12 1.89 3.94 3.03
N TYR A 13 2.30 5.11 3.53
CA TYR A 13 2.38 6.34 2.74
C TYR A 13 3.30 7.37 3.41
N CYS A 14 3.87 8.24 2.58
CA CYS A 14 4.68 9.37 2.99
C CYS A 14 3.97 10.70 2.67
N LYS A 15 3.93 11.61 3.64
CA LYS A 15 3.54 13.02 3.46
C LYS A 15 4.77 13.88 3.80
N PRO A 16 5.69 14.07 2.85
CA PRO A 16 7.02 14.57 3.17
C PRO A 16 7.00 16.05 3.59
N ARG A 17 6.12 16.89 3.00
CA ARG A 17 5.86 18.27 3.47
C ARG A 17 5.45 18.36 4.94
N LYS A 18 4.74 17.34 5.44
CA LYS A 18 4.30 17.25 6.84
C LYS A 18 5.27 16.43 7.70
N ARG A 19 6.37 15.93 7.14
CA ARG A 19 7.34 15.02 7.78
C ARG A 19 6.67 13.81 8.43
N ILE A 20 5.66 13.26 7.76
CA ILE A 20 4.91 12.08 8.23
C ILE A 20 5.23 10.90 7.33
N ILE A 21 5.56 9.79 7.95
CA ILE A 21 5.51 8.45 7.35
C ILE A 21 4.44 7.68 8.12
N SER A 22 3.62 6.91 7.40
CA SER A 22 2.62 6.06 8.04
C SER A 22 2.63 4.64 7.50
N LEU A 23 2.47 3.68 8.39
CA LEU A 23 2.21 2.28 8.05
C LEU A 23 0.78 1.90 8.42
N SER A 24 0.21 0.94 7.70
CA SER A 24 -1.10 0.39 8.02
C SER A 24 -1.01 -0.73 9.06
N LEU A 25 -1.73 -0.57 10.17
CA LEU A 25 -1.94 -1.61 11.17
C LEU A 25 -2.65 -2.84 10.59
N ALA A 26 -3.59 -2.63 9.66
CA ALA A 26 -4.33 -3.73 9.05
C ALA A 26 -3.43 -4.65 8.23
N PHE A 27 -2.39 -4.10 7.59
CA PHE A 27 -1.39 -4.89 6.88
C PHE A 27 -0.30 -5.42 7.80
N LEU A 28 0.13 -4.66 8.83
CA LEU A 28 1.10 -5.11 9.83
C LEU A 28 0.67 -6.40 10.52
N SER A 29 -0.62 -6.58 10.79
CA SER A 29 -1.13 -7.78 11.46
C SER A 29 -1.26 -9.02 10.57
N THR A 30 -1.15 -8.87 9.24
CA THR A 30 -1.45 -9.92 8.26
C THR A 30 -0.28 -10.24 7.35
N ASN A 31 0.81 -9.46 7.39
CA ASN A 31 1.95 -9.60 6.50
C ASN A 31 3.26 -9.79 7.27
N SER A 32 4.23 -10.40 6.61
CA SER A 32 5.53 -10.67 7.23
C SER A 32 6.30 -9.39 7.58
N TYR A 33 7.17 -9.49 8.58
CA TYR A 33 8.12 -8.40 8.92
C TYR A 33 8.92 -7.95 7.71
N ARG A 34 9.33 -8.88 6.82
CA ARG A 34 10.10 -8.55 5.60
C ARG A 34 9.34 -7.59 4.68
N VAL A 35 8.06 -7.86 4.42
CA VAL A 35 7.20 -7.01 3.58
C VAL A 35 6.99 -5.64 4.24
N MET A 36 6.74 -5.61 5.55
CA MET A 36 6.48 -4.36 6.26
C MET A 36 7.74 -3.52 6.47
N LYS A 37 8.90 -4.15 6.63
CA LYS A 37 10.21 -3.48 6.66
C LYS A 37 10.51 -2.84 5.30
N ASP A 38 10.34 -3.59 4.20
CA ASP A 38 10.55 -3.05 2.85
C ASP A 38 9.60 -1.88 2.57
N THR A 39 8.34 -1.97 3.00
CA THR A 39 7.36 -0.87 2.95
C THR A 39 7.85 0.36 3.73
N LEU A 40 8.32 0.19 4.98
CA LEU A 40 8.83 1.31 5.77
C LEU A 40 10.01 1.99 5.09
N LEU A 41 10.95 1.21 4.58
CA LEU A 41 12.12 1.70 3.85
C LEU A 41 11.72 2.41 2.54
N HIS A 42 10.69 1.93 1.85
CA HIS A 42 10.09 2.60 0.69
C HIS A 42 9.55 3.99 1.03
N GLU A 43 8.82 4.13 2.14
CA GLU A 43 8.31 5.44 2.57
C GLU A 43 9.42 6.39 3.05
N ILE A 44 10.49 5.83 3.65
CA ILE A 44 11.72 6.58 3.98
C ILE A 44 12.42 7.06 2.69
N ALA A 45 12.52 6.21 1.67
CA ALA A 45 13.10 6.59 0.39
C ALA A 45 12.32 7.74 -0.27
N HIS A 46 10.98 7.74 -0.16
CA HIS A 46 10.16 8.88 -0.56
C HIS A 46 10.47 10.16 0.20
N ALA A 47 10.66 10.08 1.53
CA ALA A 47 10.99 11.25 2.33
C ALA A 47 12.34 11.85 1.93
N ILE A 48 13.37 11.00 1.76
CA ILE A 48 14.72 11.42 1.36
C ILE A 48 14.71 12.02 -0.04
N HIS A 49 14.11 11.33 -1.02
CA HIS A 49 14.03 11.82 -2.39
C HIS A 49 13.32 13.19 -2.48
N TYR A 50 12.26 13.38 -1.69
CA TYR A 50 11.59 14.68 -1.60
C TYR A 50 12.50 15.77 -1.01
N MET A 51 13.28 15.45 0.04
CA MET A 51 14.21 16.41 0.63
C MET A 51 15.33 16.81 -0.35
N GLU A 52 15.78 15.88 -1.20
CA GLU A 52 16.84 16.13 -2.18
C GLU A 52 16.36 16.88 -3.42
N THR A 53 15.11 16.66 -3.87
CA THR A 53 14.66 17.10 -5.20
C THR A 53 13.34 17.87 -5.22
N GLY A 54 12.59 17.86 -4.13
CA GLY A 54 11.21 18.37 -4.07
C GLY A 54 10.16 17.50 -4.78
N LYS A 55 10.55 16.34 -5.33
CA LYS A 55 9.66 15.44 -6.09
C LYS A 55 9.13 14.28 -5.25
N THR A 56 8.06 13.65 -5.72
CA THR A 56 7.37 12.55 -5.02
C THR A 56 7.06 11.34 -5.92
N ASN A 57 7.58 11.33 -7.14
CA ASN A 57 7.43 10.24 -8.10
C ASN A 57 8.50 9.16 -7.87
N HIS A 58 8.31 7.99 -8.49
CA HIS A 58 9.26 6.89 -8.49
C HIS A 58 10.22 6.99 -9.69
N ASP A 59 10.84 8.16 -9.90
CA ASP A 59 11.81 8.35 -10.98
C ASP A 59 13.17 7.67 -10.67
N ASN A 60 14.14 7.83 -11.57
CA ASN A 60 15.47 7.23 -11.39
C ASN A 60 16.15 7.71 -10.10
N GLY A 61 15.98 8.99 -9.73
CA GLY A 61 16.51 9.52 -8.48
C GLY A 61 15.89 8.82 -7.27
N TRP A 62 14.57 8.61 -7.27
CA TRP A 62 13.93 7.82 -6.21
C TRP A 62 14.44 6.38 -6.17
N ARG A 63 14.63 5.72 -7.33
CA ARG A 63 15.16 4.35 -7.40
C ARG A 63 16.57 4.24 -6.83
N ASP A 64 17.41 5.25 -7.06
CA ASP A 64 18.77 5.28 -6.52
C ASP A 64 18.74 5.44 -4.99
N VAL A 65 17.86 6.31 -4.47
CA VAL A 65 17.60 6.43 -3.03
C VAL A 65 17.07 5.13 -2.45
N ALA A 66 16.12 4.46 -3.12
CA ALA A 66 15.54 3.19 -2.68
C ALA A 66 16.63 2.11 -2.50
N ARG A 67 17.53 1.97 -3.49
CA ARG A 67 18.68 1.05 -3.39
C ARG A 67 19.61 1.44 -2.25
N ARG A 68 19.92 2.73 -2.08
CA ARG A 68 20.80 3.23 -1.00
C ARG A 68 20.23 2.99 0.39
N VAL A 69 18.91 3.11 0.55
CA VAL A 69 18.18 2.86 1.80
C VAL A 69 17.95 1.35 2.05
N GLY A 70 18.08 0.53 1.00
CA GLY A 70 17.98 -0.92 1.08
C GLY A 70 16.56 -1.47 0.91
N CYS A 71 15.65 -0.73 0.27
CA CYS A 71 14.39 -1.29 -0.21
C CYS A 71 14.43 -1.64 -1.69
N ARG A 72 13.44 -2.42 -2.13
CA ARG A 72 13.27 -2.72 -3.55
C ARG A 72 12.95 -1.44 -4.33
N PRO A 73 13.64 -1.15 -5.46
CA PRO A 73 13.39 0.03 -6.29
C PRO A 73 12.15 -0.17 -7.19
N GLU A 74 11.07 -0.71 -6.62
CA GLU A 74 9.81 -0.99 -7.27
C GLU A 74 8.70 -0.16 -6.63
N ARG A 75 7.76 0.29 -7.47
CA ARG A 75 6.62 1.09 -7.01
C ARG A 75 5.66 0.28 -6.14
N CYS A 76 5.49 -1.00 -6.44
CA CYS A 76 4.51 -1.87 -5.79
C CYS A 76 5.23 -2.96 -4.99
N ALA A 77 4.65 -3.31 -3.84
CA ALA A 77 5.01 -4.53 -3.15
C ALA A 77 4.72 -5.76 -4.06
N PRO A 78 5.47 -6.86 -3.88
CA PRO A 78 5.21 -8.07 -4.65
C PRO A 78 3.81 -8.56 -4.29
N VAL A 79 3.01 -8.93 -5.31
CA VAL A 79 1.66 -9.48 -5.08
C VAL A 79 1.76 -10.86 -4.43
N ASP A 80 2.77 -11.64 -4.82
CA ASP A 80 3.04 -12.95 -4.25
C ASP A 80 3.47 -12.83 -2.78
N GLY A 81 2.71 -13.47 -1.90
CA GLY A 81 2.93 -13.42 -0.45
C GLY A 81 2.38 -12.17 0.25
N LEU A 82 1.71 -11.27 -0.48
CA LEU A 82 1.00 -10.12 0.11
C LEU A 82 -0.44 -10.52 0.49
N THR A 83 -0.74 -10.46 1.78
CA THR A 83 -2.08 -10.72 2.30
C THR A 83 -2.84 -9.41 2.42
N MET A 84 -3.91 -9.27 1.63
CA MET A 84 -4.83 -8.14 1.73
C MET A 84 -5.72 -8.28 2.99
N PRO A 85 -5.86 -7.24 3.82
CA PRO A 85 -6.77 -7.26 4.95
C PRO A 85 -8.19 -7.56 4.50
N ARG A 86 -8.94 -8.38 5.22
CA ARG A 86 -10.31 -8.72 4.79
C ARG A 86 -11.27 -7.55 5.01
N GLY A 87 -12.08 -7.25 4.01
CA GLY A 87 -13.21 -6.32 4.14
C GLY A 87 -14.34 -6.92 4.98
N LYS A 88 -15.02 -6.10 5.80
CA LYS A 88 -16.15 -6.57 6.64
C LYS A 88 -17.48 -6.66 5.89
N TYR A 89 -17.59 -5.95 4.76
CA TYR A 89 -18.80 -5.95 3.96
C TYR A 89 -18.67 -6.99 2.86
N ILE A 90 -19.73 -7.74 2.62
CA ILE A 90 -19.77 -8.79 1.61
C ILE A 90 -20.73 -8.37 0.51
N GLY A 91 -20.34 -8.60 -0.73
CA GLY A 91 -21.25 -8.55 -1.87
C GLY A 91 -21.06 -9.78 -2.75
N LEU A 92 -22.05 -10.07 -3.58
CA LEU A 92 -22.02 -11.14 -4.57
C LEU A 92 -22.01 -10.54 -5.97
N CYS A 93 -21.19 -11.07 -6.86
CA CYS A 93 -21.23 -10.69 -8.26
C CYS A 93 -22.55 -11.20 -8.87
N PRO A 94 -23.37 -10.37 -9.53
CA PRO A 94 -24.65 -10.80 -10.08
C PRO A 94 -24.51 -11.76 -11.27
N ALA A 95 -23.36 -11.77 -11.95
CA ALA A 95 -23.12 -12.63 -13.10
C ALA A 95 -22.68 -14.05 -12.72
N CYS A 96 -21.81 -14.20 -11.72
CA CYS A 96 -21.18 -15.48 -11.36
C CYS A 96 -21.28 -15.86 -9.89
N ASN A 97 -22.00 -15.08 -9.08
CA ASN A 97 -22.20 -15.27 -7.64
C ASN A 97 -20.90 -15.30 -6.79
N LYS A 98 -19.76 -14.85 -7.34
CA LYS A 98 -18.48 -14.75 -6.62
C LYS A 98 -18.57 -13.79 -5.44
N THR A 99 -18.14 -14.26 -4.27
CA THR A 99 -18.08 -13.46 -3.03
C THR A 99 -16.92 -12.48 -3.06
N ILE A 100 -17.20 -11.19 -2.85
CA ILE A 100 -16.18 -10.15 -2.78
C ILE A 100 -16.31 -9.37 -1.47
N TYR A 101 -15.15 -9.09 -0.86
CA TYR A 101 -15.04 -8.38 0.40
C TYR A 101 -14.75 -6.89 0.15
N PHE A 102 -15.52 -6.03 0.79
CA PHE A 102 -15.41 -4.58 0.69
C PHE A 102 -15.09 -3.94 2.03
N TYR A 103 -14.38 -2.81 1.98
CA TYR A 103 -14.04 -2.01 3.17
C TYR A 103 -15.10 -0.99 3.55
N ARG A 104 -16.12 -0.80 2.71
CA ARG A 104 -17.29 0.05 2.95
C ARG A 104 -18.55 -0.61 2.39
N LYS A 105 -19.72 -0.22 2.89
CA LYS A 105 -21.00 -0.69 2.35
C LYS A 105 -21.11 -0.30 0.88
N VAL A 106 -21.37 -1.28 0.03
CA VAL A 106 -21.58 -1.06 -1.40
C VAL A 106 -23.01 -0.55 -1.60
N LYS A 107 -23.17 0.49 -2.43
CA LYS A 107 -24.49 1.11 -2.72
C LYS A 107 -25.02 0.81 -4.13
N ARG A 108 -24.18 0.27 -5.01
CA ARG A 108 -24.51 -0.03 -6.42
C ARG A 108 -24.19 -1.50 -6.71
N SER A 109 -24.83 -2.07 -7.72
CA SER A 109 -24.39 -3.37 -8.26
C SER A 109 -22.94 -3.28 -8.74
N TYR A 110 -22.22 -4.39 -8.66
CA TYR A 110 -20.83 -4.47 -9.09
C TYR A 110 -20.60 -5.82 -9.77
N SER A 111 -19.75 -5.86 -10.78
CA SER A 111 -19.25 -7.11 -11.38
C SER A 111 -17.88 -7.45 -10.82
N CYS A 112 -17.55 -8.74 -10.70
CA CYS A 112 -16.19 -9.14 -10.35
C CYS A 112 -15.23 -8.83 -11.51
N SER A 113 -13.93 -8.80 -11.23
CA SER A 113 -12.89 -8.51 -12.23
C SER A 113 -12.84 -9.50 -13.40
N GLU A 114 -13.39 -10.70 -13.23
CA GLU A 114 -13.47 -11.72 -14.30
C GLU A 114 -14.75 -11.60 -15.14
N CYS A 115 -15.75 -10.84 -14.69
CA CYS A 115 -17.02 -10.61 -15.39
C CYS A 115 -17.22 -9.13 -15.74
N THR A 116 -16.11 -8.37 -15.78
CA THR A 116 -16.12 -6.96 -16.20
C THR A 116 -16.12 -6.87 -17.71
#